data_AF-M5C1H3-F1
#
_entry.id   AF-M5C1H3-F1
#
_cell.length_a   1.000
_cell.length_b   1.000
_cell.length_c   1.000
_cell.angle_alpha   90.00
_cell.angle_beta   90.00
_cell.angle_gamma   90.00
#
_symmetry.space_group_name_H-M   'P 1'
#
loop_
_entity.id
_entity.type
_entity.pdbx_description
1 polymer ?
#
loop_
_entity_poly.entity_id
_entity_poly.type
_entity_poly.pdbx_seq_one_letter_code
_entity_poly.pdbx_strand_id
1 'polypeptide(L)'
;MKFATIAAVLASAGAAMAHAKVRAVFINGVDQGNGEGSYIRSPPNNNPVKDLSSNDIICNVNNSPVSKTLEVQKGDQITFEWSHDNRNDDIIDPSHKGPALVYVAPTASNGAGNVWVKLFQEVYPNNQWVSILYAATDKMYV
;
A
#
# COMPACT_ATOMS: atom_id res chain seq x y z
N MET A 1 -32.71 -28.40 -6.07
CA MET A 1 -31.48 -28.18 -5.27
C MET A 1 -30.41 -27.63 -6.21
N LYS A 2 -30.10 -26.34 -6.13
CA LYS A 2 -29.06 -25.71 -6.96
C LYS A 2 -27.83 -25.52 -6.09
N PHE A 3 -26.84 -26.38 -6.30
CA PHE A 3 -25.51 -26.21 -5.76
C PHE A 3 -24.87 -25.03 -6.49
N ALA A 4 -24.74 -23.88 -5.84
CA ALA A 4 -24.01 -22.73 -6.35
C ALA A 4 -22.77 -22.52 -5.48
N THR A 5 -21.68 -23.09 -5.98
CA THR A 5 -20.31 -22.55 -5.98
C THR A 5 -19.81 -21.99 -4.64
N ILE A 6 -19.10 -22.84 -3.89
CA ILE A 6 -18.14 -22.40 -2.87
C ILE A 6 -17.07 -21.59 -3.60
N ALA A 7 -17.10 -20.26 -3.45
CA ALA A 7 -15.99 -19.41 -3.82
C ALA A 7 -14.83 -19.75 -2.87
N ALA A 8 -13.87 -20.53 -3.37
CA ALA A 8 -12.61 -20.73 -2.67
C ALA A 8 -11.89 -19.38 -2.61
N VAL A 9 -11.99 -18.69 -1.47
CA VAL A 9 -11.02 -17.67 -1.09
C VAL A 9 -9.72 -18.42 -0.85
N LEU A 10 -8.93 -18.65 -1.91
CA LEU A 10 -7.52 -18.93 -1.72
C LEU A 10 -6.94 -17.70 -1.04
N ALA A 11 -6.69 -17.81 0.26
CA ALA A 11 -5.74 -16.96 0.94
C ALA A 11 -4.39 -17.21 0.25
N SER A 12 -4.09 -16.45 -0.79
CA SER A 12 -2.75 -16.33 -1.34
C SER A 12 -1.91 -15.58 -0.30
N ALA A 13 -1.55 -16.28 0.77
CA ALA A 13 -0.45 -15.94 1.66
C ALA A 13 0.87 -16.26 0.94
N GLY A 14 1.04 -15.74 -0.27
CA GLY A 14 2.36 -15.61 -0.86
C GLY A 14 3.05 -14.53 -0.06
N ALA A 15 4.19 -14.84 0.57
CA ALA A 15 5.07 -13.82 1.09
C ALA A 15 5.49 -12.94 -0.09
N ALA A 16 4.79 -11.82 -0.30
CA ALA A 16 5.13 -10.87 -1.34
C ALA A 16 6.49 -10.28 -0.97
N MET A 17 7.54 -10.69 -1.69
CA MET A 17 8.90 -10.18 -1.49
C MET A 17 9.08 -8.82 -2.17
N ALA A 18 8.07 -7.94 -2.13
CA ALA A 18 8.08 -6.70 -2.89
C ALA A 18 9.16 -5.73 -2.38
N HIS A 19 10.13 -5.41 -3.23
CA HIS A 19 11.07 -4.31 -3.00
C HIS A 19 10.48 -3.05 -3.62
N ALA A 20 9.67 -2.32 -2.86
CA ALA A 20 9.07 -1.06 -3.26
C ALA A 20 8.64 -0.26 -2.02
N LYS A 21 8.60 1.07 -2.13
CA LYS A 21 8.13 1.94 -1.04
C LYS A 21 7.34 3.14 -1.56
N VAL A 22 6.38 3.61 -0.77
CA VAL A 22 5.64 4.84 -1.05
C VAL A 22 6.57 6.04 -0.86
N ARG A 23 6.59 6.94 -1.83
CA ARG A 23 7.43 8.13 -1.84
C ARG A 23 6.63 9.43 -1.74
N ALA A 24 5.48 9.48 -2.42
CA ALA A 24 4.65 10.67 -2.44
C ALA A 24 3.16 10.31 -2.45
N VAL A 25 2.33 11.30 -2.13
CA VAL A 25 0.88 11.23 -2.24
C VAL A 25 0.39 12.36 -3.14
N PHE A 26 -0.62 12.07 -3.96
CA PHE A 26 -1.37 13.08 -4.70
C PHE A 26 -2.77 13.20 -4.10
N ILE A 27 -3.26 14.43 -3.99
CA ILE A 27 -4.63 14.74 -3.56
C ILE A 27 -5.31 15.42 -4.73
N ASN A 28 -6.39 14.82 -5.24
CA ASN A 28 -7.11 15.31 -6.43
C ASN A 28 -6.17 15.59 -7.62
N GLY A 29 -5.18 14.71 -7.83
CA GLY A 29 -4.19 14.82 -8.90
C GLY A 29 -3.05 15.83 -8.65
N VAL A 30 -3.04 16.53 -7.51
CA VAL A 30 -1.97 17.47 -7.13
C VAL A 30 -0.90 16.76 -6.29
N ASP A 31 0.34 16.77 -6.78
CA ASP A 31 1.52 16.22 -6.08
C ASP A 31 1.78 16.98 -4.76
N GLN A 32 1.85 16.25 -3.65
CA GLN A 32 2.15 16.82 -2.33
C GLN A 32 3.67 16.90 -2.03
N GLY A 33 4.51 16.56 -3.01
CA GLY A 33 5.96 16.52 -2.92
C GLY A 33 6.48 15.25 -2.24
N ASN A 34 7.81 15.12 -2.06
CA ASN A 34 8.38 13.96 -1.37
C ASN A 34 7.87 13.89 0.08
N GLY A 35 7.24 12.77 0.44
CA GLY A 35 6.69 12.52 1.77
C GLY A 35 7.57 11.70 2.68
N GLU A 36 8.69 11.16 2.19
CA GLU A 36 9.54 10.27 2.94
C GLU A 36 10.08 10.95 4.22
N GLY A 37 9.74 10.40 5.39
CA GLY A 37 10.13 10.97 6.68
C GLY A 37 9.43 12.29 7.04
N SER A 38 8.54 12.81 6.17
CA SER A 38 7.78 14.04 6.40
C SER A 38 6.33 13.74 6.78
N TYR A 39 5.58 13.09 5.89
CA TYR A 39 4.20 12.67 6.11
C TYR A 39 3.98 11.16 5.87
N ILE A 40 5.01 10.46 5.38
CA ILE A 40 5.08 9.01 5.27
C ILE A 40 6.06 8.49 6.32
N ARG A 41 5.61 7.56 7.17
CA ARG A 41 6.45 6.83 8.14
C ARG A 41 7.36 5.85 7.41
N SER A 42 8.43 6.36 6.83
CA SER A 42 9.22 5.62 5.86
C SER A 42 10.20 4.66 6.53
N PRO A 43 10.28 3.40 6.09
CA PRO A 43 11.37 2.50 6.46
C PRO A 43 12.71 2.98 5.86
N PRO A 44 13.86 2.52 6.39
CA PRO A 44 15.18 2.91 5.90
C PRO A 44 15.54 2.28 4.54
N ASN A 45 14.79 1.26 4.09
CA ASN A 45 14.98 0.56 2.82
C ASN A 45 13.63 0.03 2.30
N ASN A 46 13.64 -0.61 1.13
CA ASN A 46 12.47 -1.17 0.47
C ASN A 46 12.24 -2.66 0.80
N ASN A 47 12.90 -3.22 1.81
CA ASN A 47 12.78 -4.65 2.11
C ASN A 47 11.35 -5.04 2.55
N PRO A 48 10.88 -6.24 2.20
CA PRO A 48 9.56 -6.72 2.58
C PRO A 48 9.49 -7.15 4.05
N VAL A 49 8.34 -6.90 4.69
CA VAL A 49 7.98 -7.51 5.97
C VAL A 49 7.35 -8.88 5.72
N LYS A 50 7.85 -9.93 6.38
CA LYS A 50 7.42 -11.32 6.14
C LYS A 50 6.80 -12.01 7.36
N ASP A 51 7.17 -11.56 8.56
CA ASP A 51 6.66 -12.14 9.80
C ASP A 51 5.31 -11.53 10.15
N LEU A 52 4.26 -12.34 10.01
CA LEU A 52 2.89 -11.93 10.31
C LEU A 52 2.64 -11.67 11.81
N SER A 53 3.54 -12.13 12.68
CA SER A 53 3.47 -11.89 14.12
C SER A 53 4.24 -10.64 14.55
N SER A 54 5.04 -10.03 13.66
CA SER A 54 5.80 -8.81 13.96
C SER A 54 4.89 -7.57 13.97
N ASN A 55 5.22 -6.62 14.86
CA ASN A 55 4.62 -5.28 14.83
C ASN A 55 4.94 -4.51 13.54
N ASP A 56 5.95 -4.94 12.77
CA ASP A 56 6.30 -4.33 11.49
C ASP A 56 5.17 -4.45 10.45
N ILE A 57 4.22 -5.36 10.63
CA ILE A 57 3.05 -5.47 9.73
C ILE A 57 2.11 -4.25 9.82
N ILE A 58 2.22 -3.46 10.89
CA ILE A 58 1.34 -2.31 11.14
C ILE A 58 1.72 -1.13 10.22
N CYS A 59 2.99 -0.70 10.26
CA CYS A 59 3.50 0.46 9.50
C CYS A 59 4.98 0.30 9.11
N ASN A 60 5.48 -0.93 8.91
CA ASN A 60 6.89 -1.25 8.63
C ASN A 60 7.84 -0.94 9.82
N VAL A 61 9.14 -1.20 9.66
CA VAL A 61 10.17 -1.19 10.72
C VAL A 61 10.45 0.18 11.36
N ASN A 62 9.80 1.24 10.87
CA ASN A 62 9.95 2.60 11.39
C ASN A 62 8.58 3.23 11.69
N ASN A 63 7.78 2.57 12.53
CA ASN A 63 6.48 3.08 12.97
C ASN A 63 6.59 4.21 14.01
N SER A 64 7.24 5.31 13.62
CA SER A 64 7.40 6.51 14.45
C SER A 64 6.65 7.71 13.86
N PRO A 65 6.13 8.63 14.68
CA PRO A 65 5.52 9.86 14.18
C PRO A 65 6.48 10.67 13.30
N VAL A 66 5.91 11.34 12.30
CA VAL A 66 6.61 12.25 11.39
C VAL A 66 6.01 13.66 11.50
N SER A 67 6.69 14.66 10.94
CA SER A 67 6.43 16.07 11.25
C SER A 67 5.21 16.69 10.57
N LYS A 68 4.63 16.02 9.56
CA LYS A 68 3.54 16.57 8.73
C LYS A 68 2.39 15.58 8.61
N THR A 69 1.16 16.11 8.65
CA THR A 69 -0.07 15.43 8.25
C THR A 69 -0.59 16.09 6.98
N LEU A 70 -1.08 15.30 6.03
CA LEU A 70 -1.76 15.83 4.85
C LEU A 70 -3.23 16.10 5.19
N GLU A 71 -3.72 17.28 4.84
CA GLU A 71 -5.12 17.65 4.99
C GLU A 71 -5.91 17.17 3.78
N VAL A 72 -6.99 16.42 4.02
CA VAL A 72 -7.88 15.88 2.99
C VAL A 72 -9.33 16.12 3.38
N GLN A 73 -10.18 16.23 2.38
CA GLN A 73 -11.63 16.32 2.54
C GLN A 73 -12.31 15.02 2.15
N LYS A 74 -13.52 14.83 2.68
CA LYS A 74 -14.37 13.71 2.26
C LYS A 74 -14.61 13.79 0.75
N GLY A 75 -14.27 12.72 0.05
CA GLY A 75 -14.45 12.61 -1.40
C GLY A 75 -13.23 13.00 -2.22
N ASP A 76 -12.15 13.49 -1.58
CA ASP A 76 -10.87 13.66 -2.26
C ASP A 76 -10.35 12.32 -2.77
N GLN A 77 -9.79 12.33 -3.98
CA GLN A 77 -9.07 11.19 -4.54
C GLN A 77 -7.65 11.18 -4.01
N ILE A 78 -7.21 10.05 -3.46
CA ILE A 78 -5.87 9.90 -2.88
C ILE A 78 -5.08 8.91 -3.71
N THR A 79 -3.96 9.34 -4.27
CA THR A 79 -3.09 8.46 -5.06
C THR A 79 -1.76 8.30 -4.35
N PHE A 80 -1.32 7.06 -4.17
CA PHE A 80 -0.01 6.74 -3.61
C PHE A 80 0.97 6.50 -4.76
N GLU A 81 2.09 7.21 -4.74
CA GLU A 81 3.18 7.00 -5.67
C GLU A 81 4.24 6.09 -5.03
N TRP A 82 4.54 5.00 -5.72
CA TRP A 82 5.54 4.02 -5.30
C TRP A 82 6.84 4.21 -6.06
N SER A 83 7.94 3.70 -5.52
CA SER A 83 9.25 3.63 -6.18
C SER A 83 10.03 2.43 -5.69
N HIS A 84 10.94 1.91 -6.52
CA HIS A 84 11.87 0.87 -6.12
C HIS A 84 13.07 1.50 -5.39
N ASP A 85 13.89 2.26 -6.10
CA ASP A 85 15.06 3.00 -5.63
C ASP A 85 14.88 4.52 -5.78
N ASN A 86 14.44 4.97 -6.96
CA ASN A 86 14.31 6.38 -7.37
C ASN A 86 12.89 6.70 -7.83
N ARG A 87 12.53 7.99 -7.86
CA ARG A 87 11.23 8.40 -8.42
C ARG A 87 11.21 8.11 -9.93
N ASN A 88 10.09 7.57 -10.45
CA ASN A 88 9.90 7.21 -11.86
C ASN A 88 10.89 6.13 -12.36
N ASP A 89 11.11 5.09 -11.57
CA ASP A 89 11.93 3.94 -11.94
C ASP A 89 11.09 2.71 -12.31
N ASP A 90 11.63 1.50 -12.16
CA ASP A 90 10.91 0.25 -12.44
C ASP A 90 9.80 -0.07 -11.42
N ILE A 91 9.69 0.72 -10.34
CA ILE A 91 8.70 0.68 -9.25
C ILE A 91 8.74 -0.59 -8.42
N ILE A 92 8.65 -1.75 -9.07
CA ILE A 92 8.70 -3.08 -8.48
C ILE A 92 9.04 -4.11 -9.57
N ASP A 93 9.90 -5.07 -9.27
CA ASP A 93 10.25 -6.14 -10.22
C ASP A 93 8.98 -6.94 -10.63
N PRO A 94 8.73 -7.18 -11.95
CA PRO A 94 7.51 -7.83 -12.45
C PRO A 94 7.24 -9.26 -11.95
N SER A 95 8.20 -9.91 -11.30
CA SER A 95 7.98 -11.19 -10.62
C SER A 95 7.09 -11.05 -9.36
N HIS A 96 6.96 -9.85 -8.80
CA HIS A 96 6.19 -9.55 -7.58
C HIS A 96 4.71 -9.35 -7.87
N LYS A 97 4.09 -10.42 -8.35
CA LYS A 97 2.65 -10.50 -8.62
C LYS A 97 1.88 -10.58 -7.31
N GLY A 98 1.02 -9.60 -7.05
CA GLY A 98 0.24 -9.57 -5.83
C GLY A 98 -0.89 -8.54 -5.83
N PRO A 99 -1.77 -8.61 -4.83
CA PRO A 99 -2.83 -7.63 -4.62
C PRO A 99 -2.28 -6.32 -4.04
N ALA A 100 -3.10 -5.28 -4.10
CA ALA A 100 -2.85 -4.01 -3.45
C ALA A 100 -4.08 -3.63 -2.59
N LEU A 101 -3.84 -3.22 -1.35
CA LEU A 101 -4.87 -2.97 -0.34
C LEU A 101 -4.58 -1.67 0.39
N VAL A 102 -5.63 -0.93 0.75
CA VAL A 102 -5.52 0.26 1.62
C VAL A 102 -6.46 0.15 2.80
N TYR A 103 -5.93 0.50 3.96
CA TYR A 103 -6.64 0.51 5.23
C TYR A 103 -6.51 1.88 5.89
N VAL A 104 -7.44 2.19 6.79
CA VAL A 104 -7.43 3.39 7.61
C VAL A 104 -7.63 3.03 9.08
N ALA A 105 -7.00 3.80 9.97
CA ALA A 105 -7.15 3.70 11.41
C ALA A 105 -7.05 5.10 12.05
N PRO A 106 -7.65 5.34 13.23
CA PRO A 106 -7.47 6.59 13.96
C PRO A 106 -6.01 6.78 14.39
N THR A 107 -5.43 7.97 14.15
CA THR A 107 -4.02 8.26 14.48
C THR A 107 -3.67 7.99 15.95
N ALA A 108 -4.60 8.27 16.87
CA ALA A 108 -4.42 8.05 18.31
C ALA A 108 -4.18 6.58 18.69
N SER A 109 -4.59 5.62 17.85
CA SER A 109 -4.33 4.20 18.07
C SER A 109 -2.89 3.78 17.79
N ASN A 110 -2.14 4.59 17.04
CA ASN A 110 -0.84 4.23 16.47
C ASN A 110 -0.85 2.88 15.70
N GLY A 111 -2.02 2.47 15.18
CA GLY A 111 -2.22 1.19 14.50
C GLY A 111 -2.35 -0.02 15.42
N ALA A 112 -2.42 0.16 16.74
CA ALA A 112 -2.51 -0.92 17.71
C ALA A 112 -3.95 -1.40 17.94
N GLY A 113 -4.12 -2.71 18.06
CA GLY A 113 -5.41 -3.35 18.32
C GLY A 113 -6.31 -3.46 17.07
N ASN A 114 -7.60 -3.69 17.30
CA ASN A 114 -8.58 -3.92 16.25
C ASN A 114 -9.11 -2.60 15.67
N VAL A 115 -8.23 -1.85 14.99
CA VAL A 115 -8.49 -0.46 14.57
C VAL A 115 -8.52 -0.24 13.06
N TRP A 116 -8.08 -1.23 12.28
CA TRP A 116 -7.91 -1.12 10.84
C TRP A 116 -9.20 -1.44 10.08
N VAL A 117 -9.66 -0.48 9.28
CA VAL A 117 -10.80 -0.63 8.36
C VAL A 117 -10.29 -0.62 6.93
N LYS A 118 -10.68 -1.62 6.13
CA LYS A 118 -10.31 -1.69 4.72
C LYS A 118 -11.09 -0.65 3.91
N LEU A 119 -10.40 0.14 3.11
CA LEU A 119 -10.99 1.10 2.18
C LEU A 119 -10.96 0.59 0.73
N PHE A 120 -9.90 -0.11 0.36
CA PHE A 120 -9.66 -0.52 -1.02
C PHE A 120 -9.00 -1.89 -1.11
N GLN A 121 -9.32 -2.62 -2.17
CA GLN A 121 -8.62 -3.82 -2.58
C GLN A 121 -8.76 -4.02 -4.08
N GLU A 122 -7.64 -4.26 -4.74
CA GLU A 122 -7.60 -4.75 -6.12
C GLU A 122 -6.58 -5.90 -6.22
N VAL A 123 -6.85 -6.88 -7.08
CA VAL A 123 -6.07 -8.14 -7.12
C VAL A 123 -5.63 -8.45 -8.54
N TYR A 124 -6.59 -8.74 -9.43
CA TYR A 124 -6.31 -9.22 -10.78
C TYR A 124 -7.26 -8.63 -11.84
N PRO A 125 -7.26 -7.30 -12.04
CA PRO A 125 -8.07 -6.65 -13.07
C PRO A 125 -7.57 -6.98 -14.48
N ASN A 126 -8.47 -7.04 -15.47
CA ASN A 126 -8.12 -7.10 -16.90
C ASN A 126 -7.08 -8.18 -17.25
N ASN A 127 -7.15 -9.36 -16.63
CA ASN A 127 -6.20 -10.47 -16.78
C ASN A 127 -4.74 -10.12 -16.42
N GLN A 128 -4.54 -9.19 -15.48
CA GLN A 128 -3.22 -8.78 -15.01
C GLN A 128 -3.20 -8.57 -13.50
N TRP A 129 -2.10 -8.90 -12.83
CA TRP A 129 -1.92 -8.62 -11.40
C TRP A 129 -1.83 -7.12 -11.18
N VAL A 130 -2.49 -6.62 -10.15
CA VAL A 130 -2.56 -5.17 -9.91
C VAL A 130 -1.18 -4.57 -9.66
N SER A 131 -0.27 -5.29 -9.00
CA SER A 131 1.12 -4.83 -8.82
C SER A 131 1.83 -4.54 -10.15
N ILE A 132 1.52 -5.31 -11.20
CA ILE A 132 2.08 -5.11 -12.53
C ILE A 132 1.33 -3.99 -13.27
N LEU A 133 0.02 -3.89 -13.07
CA LEU A 133 -0.79 -2.82 -13.65
C LEU A 133 -0.34 -1.45 -13.15
N TYR A 134 -0.14 -1.30 -11.84
CA TYR A 134 0.24 -0.03 -11.22
C TYR A 134 1.69 0.34 -11.47
N ALA A 135 2.60 -0.63 -11.52
CA ALA A 135 3.98 -0.39 -11.93
C ALA A 135 4.08 0.25 -13.33
N ALA A 136 3.14 -0.03 -14.23
CA ALA A 136 3.10 0.61 -15.54
C ALA A 136 2.60 2.07 -15.52
N THR A 137 2.10 2.56 -14.38
CA THR A 137 1.48 3.90 -14.23
C THR A 137 2.10 4.74 -13.11
N ASP A 138 3.09 4.20 -12.40
CA ASP A 138 3.75 4.74 -11.20
C ASP A 138 2.82 5.08 -10.02
N LYS A 139 1.52 4.78 -10.14
CA LYS A 139 0.47 5.32 -9.29
C LYS A 139 -0.55 4.26 -8.92
N MET A 140 -0.74 4.09 -7.62
CA MET A 140 -1.86 3.35 -7.05
C MET A 140 -2.97 4.34 -6.70
N TYR A 141 -4.08 4.26 -7.42
CA TYR A 141 -5.25 5.12 -7.23
C TYR A 141 -6.17 4.51 -6.17
N VAL A 142 -6.62 5.32 -5.21
CA VAL A 142 -7.57 4.94 -4.16
C VAL A 142 -8.69 5.98 -4.08
#